data_AF-A0A645A9R7-F1
#
_entry.id   AF-A0A645A9R7-F1
#
_cell.length_a   1.000
_cell.length_b   1.000
_cell.length_c   1.000
_cell.angle_alpha   90.00
_cell.angle_beta   90.00
_cell.angle_gamma   90.00
#
_symmetry.space_group_name_H-M   'P 1'
#
loop_
_entity.id
_entity.type
_entity.pdbx_description
1 polymer ?
#
loop_
_entity_poly.entity_id
_entity_poly.type
_entity_poly.pdbx_seq_one_letter_code
_entity_poly.pdbx_strand_id
1 'polypeptide(L)'
;MNRAENSREAANILDNLCDVCSRFLGLSVKKLGYVSNDANIPKAVKMQQPFVITFEGSEASIDISLIAEALIDIKTNKHDKGYGIRLFVNKLKWFFS
;
A
#
# COMPACT_ATOMS: atom_id res chain seq x y z
N MET A 1 -2.20 1.70 5.77
CA MET A 1 -2.22 1.22 7.18
C MET A 1 -2.81 -0.18 7.21
N ASN A 2 -2.39 -1.07 8.10
CA ASN A 2 -2.97 -2.42 8.19
C ASN A 2 -3.72 -2.58 9.52
N ARG A 3 -4.72 -3.47 9.55
CA ARG A 3 -5.56 -3.80 10.72
C ARG A 3 -6.23 -2.58 11.34
N ALA A 4 -6.94 -1.81 10.52
CA ALA A 4 -7.75 -0.69 10.98
C ALA A 4 -9.00 -1.19 11.70
N GLU A 5 -9.27 -0.70 12.90
CA GLU A 5 -10.53 -0.98 13.62
C GLU A 5 -11.67 -0.08 13.13
N ASN A 6 -11.34 1.12 12.63
CA ASN A 6 -12.32 2.08 12.12
C ASN A 6 -11.70 2.95 11.00
N SER A 7 -12.48 3.25 9.97
CA SER A 7 -12.09 4.09 8.84
C SER A 7 -11.69 5.51 9.27
N ARG A 8 -12.39 6.09 10.25
CA ARG A 8 -12.08 7.43 10.77
C ARG A 8 -10.72 7.46 11.47
N GLU A 9 -10.45 6.45 12.29
CA GLU A 9 -9.17 6.34 12.99
C GLU A 9 -8.02 6.15 11.99
N ALA A 10 -8.22 5.27 10.99
CA ALA A 10 -7.26 5.04 9.93
C ALA A 10 -6.91 6.32 9.15
N ALA A 11 -7.92 7.12 8.81
CA ALA A 11 -7.72 8.40 8.15
C ALA A 11 -6.89 9.35 9.02
N ASN A 12 -7.25 9.51 10.30
CA ASN A 12 -6.53 10.38 11.22
C ASN A 12 -5.06 9.98 11.40
N ILE A 13 -4.78 8.69 11.53
CA ILE A 13 -3.40 8.18 11.68
C ILE A 13 -2.58 8.45 10.41
N LEU A 14 -3.17 8.19 9.24
CA LEU A 14 -2.52 8.42 7.96
C LEU A 14 -2.25 9.92 7.71
N ASP A 15 -3.17 10.79 8.10
CA ASP A 15 -3.02 12.25 8.00
C ASP A 15 -1.88 12.73 8.88
N ASN A 16 -1.88 12.34 10.15
CA ASN A 16 -0.82 12.71 11.09
C ASN A 16 0.56 12.22 10.62
N LEU A 17 0.65 11.01 10.08
CA LEU A 17 1.90 10.49 9.50
C LEU A 17 2.39 11.39 8.35
N CYS A 18 1.50 11.78 7.43
CA CYS A 18 1.86 12.65 6.31
C CYS A 18 2.31 14.02 6.79
N ASP A 19 1.62 14.60 7.78
CA ASP A 19 1.94 15.91 8.34
C ASP A 19 3.30 15.91 9.04
N VAL A 20 3.60 14.85 9.81
CA VAL A 20 4.91 14.68 10.47
C VAL A 20 6.03 14.52 9.44
N CYS A 21 5.84 13.67 8.42
CA CYS A 21 6.83 13.51 7.35
C CYS A 21 7.07 14.83 6.59
N SER A 22 6.01 15.58 6.30
CA SER A 22 6.11 16.87 5.63
C SER A 22 6.85 17.90 6.49
N ARG A 23 6.44 18.05 7.76
CA ARG A 23 6.98 19.05 8.68
C ARG A 23 8.44 18.81 9.06
N PHE A 24 8.82 17.56 9.30
CA PHE A 24 10.13 17.24 9.89
C PHE A 24 11.14 16.69 8.88
N LEU A 25 10.68 16.07 7.79
CA LEU A 25 11.56 15.45 6.79
C LEU A 25 11.50 16.16 5.43
N GLY A 26 10.56 17.10 5.23
CA GLY A 26 10.32 17.71 3.92
C GLY A 26 9.84 16.70 2.86
N LEU A 27 9.30 15.56 3.28
CA LEU A 27 8.85 14.48 2.41
C LEU A 27 7.35 14.55 2.17
N SER A 28 6.94 14.53 0.91
CA SER A 28 5.54 14.35 0.52
C SER A 28 5.23 12.86 0.42
N VAL A 29 4.46 12.34 1.39
CA VAL A 29 4.01 10.95 1.45
C VAL A 29 2.57 10.86 0.94
N LYS A 30 2.30 9.95 0.01
CA LYS A 30 0.94 9.71 -0.50
C LYS A 30 0.27 8.59 0.31
N LYS A 31 -0.94 8.84 0.79
CA LYS A 31 -1.79 7.83 1.45
C LYS A 31 -2.37 6.90 0.39
N LEU A 32 -2.13 5.59 0.53
CA LEU A 32 -2.71 4.57 -0.35
C LEU A 32 -4.04 4.01 0.15
N GLY A 33 -4.28 4.09 1.46
CA GLY A 33 -5.47 3.54 2.10
C GLY A 33 -5.15 2.74 3.37
N TYR A 34 -6.13 1.98 3.82
CA TYR A 34 -6.04 1.10 4.98
C TYR A 34 -6.63 -0.28 4.65
N VAL A 35 -6.31 -1.28 5.48
CA VAL A 35 -6.92 -2.62 5.45
C VAL A 35 -7.61 -2.85 6.78
N SER A 36 -8.89 -3.17 6.74
CA SER A 36 -9.75 -3.40 7.92
C SER A 36 -9.32 -4.62 8.71
N ASN A 37 -9.56 -4.60 10.01
CA ASN A 37 -9.32 -5.72 10.90
C ASN A 37 -10.35 -6.83 10.65
N ASP A 38 -10.08 -7.67 9.66
CA ASP A 38 -11.03 -8.66 9.16
C ASP A 38 -10.73 -10.06 9.70
N ALA A 39 -11.73 -10.68 10.34
CA ALA A 39 -11.65 -12.03 10.90
C ALA A 39 -11.46 -13.13 9.83
N ASN A 40 -11.64 -12.83 8.54
CA ASN A 40 -11.41 -13.76 7.43
C ASN A 40 -9.92 -13.89 7.07
N ILE A 41 -9.09 -12.89 7.38
CA ILE A 41 -7.64 -12.96 7.16
C ILE A 41 -7.01 -14.17 7.88
N PRO A 42 -7.16 -14.37 9.21
CA PRO A 42 -6.57 -15.52 9.89
C PRO A 42 -7.17 -16.86 9.43
N LYS A 43 -8.41 -16.89 8.95
CA LYS A 43 -9.00 -18.11 8.35
C LYS A 43 -8.28 -18.46 7.05
N ALA A 44 -8.08 -17.48 6.17
CA ALA A 44 -7.38 -17.65 4.90
C ALA A 44 -5.94 -18.13 5.10
N VAL A 45 -5.24 -17.54 6.09
CA VAL A 45 -3.88 -17.96 6.49
C VAL A 45 -3.85 -19.43 6.91
N LYS A 46 -4.79 -19.87 7.76
CA LYS A 46 -4.89 -21.28 8.19
C LYS A 46 -5.19 -22.22 7.01
N MET A 47 -5.95 -21.75 6.03
CA MET A 47 -6.23 -22.48 4.80
C MET A 47 -5.06 -22.47 3.80
N GLN A 48 -4.00 -21.69 4.06
CA GLN A 48 -2.89 -21.45 3.13
C GLN A 48 -3.37 -20.92 1.77
N GLN A 49 -4.43 -20.11 1.77
CA GLN A 49 -5.00 -19.50 0.57
C GLN A 49 -5.05 -17.97 0.76
N PRO A 50 -4.79 -17.17 -0.29
CA PRO A 50 -4.92 -15.72 -0.20
C PRO A 50 -6.36 -15.31 0.15
N PHE A 51 -6.53 -14.40 1.11
CA PHE A 51 -7.85 -13.93 1.51
C PHE A 51 -8.57 -13.18 0.38
N VAL A 52 -7.83 -12.48 -0.48
CA VAL A 52 -8.37 -11.79 -1.67
C VAL A 52 -8.99 -12.73 -2.70
N ILE A 53 -8.65 -14.03 -2.67
CA ILE A 53 -9.24 -15.07 -3.53
C ILE A 53 -10.28 -15.89 -2.75
N THR A 54 -9.99 -16.20 -1.50
CA THR A 54 -10.84 -17.08 -0.67
C THR A 54 -12.08 -16.37 -0.15
N PHE A 55 -11.98 -15.06 0.08
CA PHE A 55 -13.00 -14.21 0.70
C PHE A 55 -13.11 -12.89 -0.08
N GLU A 56 -13.42 -12.96 -1.37
CA GLU A 56 -13.46 -11.80 -2.29
C GLU A 56 -14.34 -10.64 -1.80
N GLY A 57 -15.46 -10.94 -1.14
CA GLY A 57 -16.39 -9.93 -0.60
C GLY A 57 -16.09 -9.45 0.82
N SER A 58 -14.95 -9.83 1.40
CA SER A 58 -14.57 -9.40 2.75
C SER A 58 -14.07 -7.95 2.74
N GLU A 59 -14.19 -7.25 3.86
CA GLU A 59 -13.76 -5.85 3.98
C GLU A 59 -12.27 -5.72 3.63
N ALA A 60 -11.43 -6.63 4.11
CA ALA A 60 -10.01 -6.61 3.77
C ALA A 60 -9.73 -6.84 2.27
N SER A 61 -10.52 -7.66 1.58
CA SER A 61 -10.37 -7.88 0.14
C SER A 61 -10.79 -6.65 -0.68
N ILE A 62 -11.87 -6.00 -0.27
CA ILE A 62 -12.33 -4.74 -0.87
C ILE A 62 -11.28 -3.64 -0.65
N ASP A 63 -10.77 -3.51 0.57
CA ASP A 63 -9.73 -2.54 0.93
C ASP A 63 -8.44 -2.71 0.11
N ILE A 64 -7.98 -3.96 -0.08
CA ILE A 64 -6.83 -4.25 -0.93
C ILE A 64 -7.10 -3.86 -2.39
N SER A 65 -8.33 -4.08 -2.87
CA SER A 65 -8.72 -3.69 -4.23
C SER A 65 -8.67 -2.17 -4.41
N LEU A 66 -9.17 -1.40 -3.43
CA LEU A 66 -9.06 0.07 -3.42
C LEU A 66 -7.61 0.55 -3.37
N ILE A 67 -6.75 -0.11 -2.59
CA ILE A 67 -5.31 0.18 -2.56
C ILE A 67 -4.67 -0.10 -3.93
N ALA A 68 -5.05 -1.20 -4.60
CA ALA A 68 -4.56 -1.52 -5.93
C ALA A 68 -5.00 -0.47 -6.97
N GLU A 69 -6.25 -0.02 -6.92
CA GLU A 69 -6.75 1.08 -7.75
C GLU A 69 -5.95 2.37 -7.53
N ALA A 70 -5.71 2.75 -6.27
CA ALA A 70 -4.91 3.93 -5.93
C ALA A 70 -3.46 3.82 -6.46
N LEU A 71 -2.88 2.61 -6.48
CA LEU A 71 -1.55 2.35 -7.03
C LEU A 71 -1.50 2.46 -8.56
N ILE A 72 -2.55 2.00 -9.24
CA ILE A 72 -2.66 2.11 -10.70
C ILE A 72 -2.81 3.58 -11.10
N ASP A 73 -3.65 4.34 -10.38
CA ASP A 73 -3.87 5.77 -10.62
C ASP A 73 -2.60 6.63 -10.39
N ILE A 74 -1.66 6.16 -9.56
CA ILE A 74 -0.37 6.84 -9.35
C ILE A 74 0.48 6.90 -10.64
N LYS A 75 0.14 6.18 -11.71
CA LYS A 75 0.93 6.13 -12.96
C LYS A 75 0.14 6.43 -14.24
N THR A 76 0.15 7.70 -14.66
CA THR A 76 0.18 8.07 -16.10
C THR A 76 1.08 9.28 -16.44
N ASN A 77 1.70 9.95 -15.45
CA ASN A 77 2.58 11.10 -15.71
C ASN A 77 4.07 10.76 -15.54
N LYS A 78 4.65 10.07 -16.54
CA LYS A 78 6.06 10.14 -16.99
C LYS A 78 6.38 9.00 -17.95
N HIS A 79 6.21 9.26 -19.24
CA HIS A 79 6.90 8.53 -20.30
C HIS A 79 8.39 8.95 -20.31
N ASP A 80 9.15 8.57 -19.28
CA ASP A 80 10.61 8.71 -19.34
C ASP A 80 11.18 7.58 -20.18
N LYS A 81 11.64 7.95 -21.38
CA LYS A 81 12.29 7.08 -22.34
C LYS A 81 13.56 6.49 -21.71
N GLY A 82 13.65 5.15 -21.64
CA GLY A 82 14.93 4.46 -21.80
C GLY A 82 15.61 3.82 -20.58
N TYR A 83 14.96 3.71 -19.42
CA TYR A 83 15.62 3.13 -18.25
C TYR A 83 14.73 2.20 -17.41
N GLY A 84 14.45 1.01 -17.95
CA GLY A 84 13.72 -0.06 -17.26
C GLY A 84 14.56 -0.80 -16.21
N ILE A 85 14.50 -2.15 -16.21
CA ILE A 85 15.17 -3.03 -15.23
C ILE A 85 16.67 -2.75 -15.03
N ARG A 86 17.35 -2.22 -16.06
CA ARG A 86 18.77 -1.81 -15.98
C ARG A 86 19.01 -0.78 -14.87
N LEU A 87 18.10 0.17 -14.69
CA LEU A 87 18.25 1.22 -13.69
C LEU A 87 17.95 0.70 -12.28
N PHE A 88 17.00 -0.23 -12.16
CA PHE A 88 16.77 -0.98 -10.91
C PHE A 88 18.01 -1.79 -10.50
N VAL A 89 18.57 -2.61 -11.40
CA VAL A 89 19.75 -3.44 -11.11
C VAL A 89 20.97 -2.59 -10.78
N ASN A 90 21.18 -1.47 -11.47
CA ASN A 90 22.29 -0.57 -11.18
C ASN A 90 22.17 0.06 -9.78
N LYS A 91 20.96 0.50 -9.38
CA LYS A 91 20.71 0.98 -8.01
C LYS A 91 20.91 -0.12 -6.98
N LEU A 92 20.45 -1.33 -7.28
CA LEU A 92 20.60 -2.49 -6.38
C LEU A 92 22.07 -2.81 -6.16
N LYS A 93 22.89 -2.83 -7.22
CA LYS A 93 24.35 -3.05 -7.12
C LYS A 93 25.03 -1.99 -6.25
N TRP A 94 24.66 -0.72 -6.41
CA TRP A 94 25.21 0.36 -5.58
C TRP A 94 24.86 0.21 -4.10
N PHE A 95 23.67 -0.30 -3.77
CA PHE A 95 23.25 -0.49 -2.38
C PHE A 95 24.05 -1.59 -1.63
N PHE A 96 24.60 -2.57 -2.35
CA PHE A 96 25.34 -3.71 -1.78
C PHE A 96 26.87 -3.62 -1.98
N SER A 97 27.37 -2.49 -2.50
CA SER A 97 28.80 -2.25 -2.71
C SER A 97 29.35 -1.28 -1.69
#